data_AF-A0A381ZKI4-F1
#
_entry.id   AF-A0A381ZKI4-F1
#
_cell.length_a   1.000
_cell.length_b   1.000
_cell.length_c   1.000
_cell.angle_alpha   90.00
_cell.angle_beta   90.00
_cell.angle_gamma   90.00
#
_symmetry.space_group_name_H-M   'P 1'
#
loop_
_entity.id
_entity.type
_entity.pdbx_description
1 polymer ?
#
loop_
_entity_poly.entity_id
_entity_poly.type
_entity_poly.pdbx_seq_one_letter_code
_entity_poly.pdbx_strand_id
1 'polypeptide(L)' 'MVMGVNGSGKTTTIAKIANNFIQEGKKVLLVAADTFRAAASEQLEEWSK' A
#
# COMPACT_ATOMS: atom_id res chain seq x y z
N MET A 1 6.89 7.33 1.80
CA MET A 1 5.61 7.94 2.23
C MET A 1 4.85 8.36 0.99
N VAL A 2 3.59 7.97 0.84
CA VAL A 2 2.74 8.35 -0.31
C VAL A 2 1.59 9.19 0.21
N MET A 3 1.39 10.37 -0.38
CA MET A 3 0.38 11.35 0.04
C MET A 3 -0.48 11.78 -1.17
N GLY A 4 -1.67 12.31 -0.91
CA GLY A 4 -2.61 12.75 -1.95
C GLY A 4 -4.09 12.61 -1.54
N VAL A 5 -5.00 13.10 -2.39
CA VAL A 5 -6.45 13.11 -2.11
C VAL A 5 -7.09 11.73 -2.24
N ASN A 6 -8.28 11.56 -1.64
CA ASN A 6 -9.03 10.32 -1.77
C ASN A 6 -9.35 10.03 -3.25
N GLY A 7 -9.26 8.76 -3.66
CA GLY A 7 -9.47 8.35 -5.05
C GLY A 7 -8.27 8.52 -5.99
N SER A 8 -7.17 9.15 -5.57
CA SER A 8 -5.98 9.34 -6.44
C SER A 8 -5.11 8.09 -6.64
N GLY A 9 -5.60 6.90 -6.27
CA GLY A 9 -4.89 5.63 -6.48
C GLY A 9 -3.72 5.33 -5.53
N LYS A 10 -3.57 6.05 -4.41
CA LYS A 10 -2.42 5.91 -3.48
C LYS A 10 -2.16 4.47 -3.05
N THR A 11 -3.19 3.78 -2.53
CA THR A 11 -3.07 2.40 -2.02
C THR A 11 -2.63 1.45 -3.14
N THR A 12 -3.22 1.58 -4.32
CA THR A 12 -2.85 0.78 -5.51
C THR A 12 -1.41 1.05 -5.96
N THR A 13 -0.96 2.31 -5.92
CA THR A 13 0.42 2.66 -6.29
C THR A 13 1.43 2.10 -5.29
N ILE A 14 1.15 2.17 -3.98
CA ILE A 14 2.00 1.57 -2.94
C ILE A 14 2.14 0.06 -3.18
N ALA A 15 1.04 -0.63 -3.47
CA ALA A 15 1.04 -2.07 -3.73
C ALA A 15 1.91 -2.44 -4.94
N LYS A 16 1.80 -1.70 -6.04
CA LYS A 16 2.63 -1.93 -7.24
C LYS A 16 4.11 -1.74 -6.96
N ILE A 17 4.48 -0.69 -6.23
CA ILE A 17 5.88 -0.42 -5.86
C ILE A 17 6.40 -1.52 -4.93
N ALA A 18 5.59 -1.97 -3.96
CA ALA A 18 5.94 -3.07 -3.07
C ALA A 18 6.21 -4.37 -3.84
N ASN A 19 5.32 -4.73 -4.77
CA ASN A 19 5.49 -5.92 -5.61
C ASN A 19 6.77 -5.85 -6.45
N ASN A 20 7.09 -4.68 -7.05
CA ASN A 20 8.34 -4.50 -7.79
C ASN A 20 9.57 -4.75 -6.90
N PHE A 21 9.59 -4.22 -5.67
CA PHE A 21 10.70 -4.46 -4.75
C PHE A 21 10.78 -5.91 -4.26
N ILE A 22 9.65 -6.59 -4.07
CA ILE A 22 9.62 -8.02 -3.77
C ILE A 22 10.23 -8.83 -4.93
N GLN A 23 9.89 -8.49 -6.18
CA GLN A 23 10.46 -9.13 -7.37
C GLN A 23 11.97 -8.88 -7.51
N GLU A 24 12.46 -7.74 -7.03
CA GLU A 24 13.90 -7.45 -6.92
C GLU A 24 14.58 -8.20 -5.76
N GLY A 25 13.86 -9.05 -5.01
CA GLY A 25 14.38 -9.81 -3.87
C GLY A 25 14.55 -8.98 -2.59
N LYS A 26 13.98 -7.77 -2.53
CA LYS A 26 14.05 -6.91 -1.35
C LYS A 26 13.00 -7.30 -0.33
N LYS A 27 13.34 -7.16 0.95
CA LYS A 27 12.38 -7.26 2.05
C LYS A 27 11.58 -5.95 2.12
N VAL A 28 10.25 -6.05 2.00
CA VAL A 28 9.33 -4.91 2.02
C VAL A 28 8.45 -5.00 3.26
N LEU A 29 8.24 -3.86 3.92
CA LEU A 29 7.28 -3.70 5.01
C LEU A 29 6.25 -2.65 4.60
N LEU A 30 4.97 -3.03 4.59
CA LEU A 30 3.84 -2.13 4.38
C LEU A 30 3.21 -1.77 5.73
N VAL A 31 2.91 -0.48 5.92
CA VAL A 31 2.33 0.05 7.16
C VAL A 31 1.06 0.81 6.83
N ALA A 32 -0.07 0.39 7.41
CA ALA A 32 -1.35 1.04 7.28
C ALA A 32 -1.41 2.29 8.19
N ALA A 33 -0.99 3.44 7.65
CA ALA A 33 -1.05 4.73 8.36
C ALA A 33 -2.34 5.52 8.07
N ASP A 34 -3.22 5.03 7.19
CA ASP A 34 -4.52 5.62 6.88
C ASP A 34 -5.56 5.10 7.87
N THR A 35 -5.65 5.75 9.04
CA THR A 35 -6.48 5.30 10.18
C THR A 35 -7.92 5.83 10.15
N PHE A 36 -8.25 6.72 9.22
CA PHE A 36 -9.58 7.33 9.12
C PHE A 36 -10.51 6.57 8.18
N ARG A 37 -9.96 5.98 7.11
CA ARG A 37 -10.75 5.30 6.09
C ARG A 37 -10.93 3.83 6.47
N ALA A 38 -12.17 3.43 6.83
CA ALA A 38 -12.50 2.11 7.36
C ALA A 38 -11.90 0.91 6.57
N ALA A 39 -11.89 0.99 5.24
CA ALA A 39 -11.40 -0.08 4.37
C ALA A 39 -9.92 0.04 3.95
N ALA A 40 -9.17 1.04 4.44
CA ALA A 40 -7.80 1.25 3.99
C ALA A 40 -6.84 0.15 4.48
N SER A 41 -7.01 -0.33 5.72
CA SER A 41 -6.21 -1.41 6.28
C SER A 41 -6.49 -2.75 5.59
N GLU A 42 -7.76 -3.13 5.44
CA GLU A 42 -8.16 -4.36 4.76
C GLU A 42 -7.69 -4.38 3.30
N GLN A 43 -7.81 -3.24 2.60
CA GLN A 43 -7.28 -3.11 1.25
C GLN A 43 -5.76 -3.34 1.24
N LEU A 44 -5.00 -2.72 2.15
CA LEU A 44 -3.55 -2.88 2.20
C LEU A 44 -3.13 -4.31 2.56
N GLU A 45 -3.89 -4.99 3.42
CA GLU A 45 -3.68 -6.39 3.79
C GLU A 45 -3.86 -7.31 2.58
N GLU A 46 -4.91 -7.11 1.78
CA GLU A 46 -5.13 -7.88 0.55
C GLU A 46 -3.97 -7.73 -0.45
N TRP A 47 -3.39 -6.53 -0.56
CA TRP A 47 -2.20 -6.29 -1.39
C TRP A 47 -0.89 -6.83 -0.81
N SER A 48 -0.88 -7.21 0.47
CA SER A 48 0.31 -7.69 1.17
C SER A 48 0.42 -9.23 1.21
N LYS A 49 -0.62 -9.95 0.76
CA LYS A 49 -0.61 -11.41 0.56
C LYS A 49 0.19 -11.77 -0.69
#